data_AF-A0A1Z5KWS3-F1
#
_entry.id   AF-A0A1Z5KWS3-F1
#
_cell.length_a   1.000
_cell.length_b   1.000
_cell.length_c   1.000
_cell.angle_alpha   90.00
_cell.angle_beta   90.00
_cell.angle_gamma   90.00
#
_symmetry.space_group_name_H-M   'P 1'
#
loop_
_entity.id
_entity.type
_entity.pdbx_description
1 polymer ?
#
loop_
_entity_poly.entity_id
_entity_poly.type
_entity_poly.pdbx_seq_one_letter_code
_entity_poly.pdbx_strand_id
1 'polypeptide(L)'
;MWDTLVKIVQKRLDYGIFPDKFTNNYVISTFLKNGNHRDAAKVAIEMMLQEDTGNALSRILAIHACHMYLREQKPEPWDTNPPPALDEDDDEEVYVRVPTIVNPFFDDHFDLNDPNHLIGKTLMMFCEGQDHLLHRSYYFVGCGLYKKWEKALEFLKIYSGSNKEGIITRDAVEQFRKSLETSELDASASVRCELESCLKALGNAVCDRDLHELAMAALAEVPALEQADIDAQKNNFKHWQEVRREALEKQTHAFLREQAIEAIKAKNKELGRKEELLYAFENWDQIEMELSEVETEEAALAAANTTEEEYIPPDVQKPFVTKER
;
A
#
# COMPACT_ATOMS: atom_id res chain seq x y z
N MET A 1 -8.02 -15.58 -7.74
CA MET A 1 -8.58 -14.21 -7.87
C MET A 1 -8.40 -13.43 -6.57
N TRP A 2 -8.82 -13.99 -5.43
CA TRP A 2 -8.63 -13.37 -4.11
C TRP A 2 -7.16 -13.19 -3.70
N ASP A 3 -6.29 -14.16 -4.01
CA ASP A 3 -4.86 -14.07 -3.69
C ASP A 3 -4.16 -12.87 -4.34
N THR A 4 -4.60 -12.47 -5.54
CA THR A 4 -4.06 -11.30 -6.25
C THR A 4 -4.45 -10.01 -5.54
N LEU A 5 -5.71 -9.91 -5.07
CA LEU A 5 -6.19 -8.74 -4.33
C LEU A 5 -5.41 -8.57 -3.02
N VAL A 6 -5.25 -9.65 -2.24
CA VAL A 6 -4.51 -9.60 -0.97
C VAL A 6 -3.06 -9.17 -1.20
N LYS A 7 -2.39 -9.70 -2.22
CA LYS A 7 -1.03 -9.30 -2.57
C LYS A 7 -0.93 -7.82 -2.94
N ILE A 8 -1.90 -7.29 -3.69
CA ILE A 8 -1.95 -5.87 -4.04
C ILE A 8 -2.14 -5.00 -2.80
N VAL A 9 -3.06 -5.38 -1.90
CA VAL A 9 -3.34 -4.61 -0.68
C VAL A 9 -2.13 -4.64 0.28
N GLN A 10 -1.45 -5.78 0.41
CA GLN A 10 -0.21 -5.87 1.19
C GLN A 10 0.92 -5.04 0.57
N LYS A 11 1.01 -4.99 -0.76
CA LYS A 11 1.96 -4.17 -1.53
C LYS A 11 1.37 -2.81 -1.94
N ARG A 12 0.55 -2.20 -1.08
CA ARG A 12 -0.14 -0.94 -1.38
C ARG A 12 0.79 0.20 -1.82
N LEU A 13 2.02 0.24 -1.32
CA LEU A 13 3.02 1.25 -1.68
C LEU A 13 3.49 1.06 -3.14
N ASP A 14 3.74 -0.18 -3.56
CA ASP A 14 4.18 -0.51 -4.91
C ASP A 14 3.08 -0.22 -5.94
N TYR A 15 1.82 -0.49 -5.59
CA TYR A 15 0.67 -0.32 -6.49
C TYR A 15 -0.02 1.05 -6.36
N GLY A 16 0.27 1.83 -5.32
CA GLY A 16 -0.43 3.08 -5.01
C GLY A 16 -1.91 2.90 -4.68
N ILE A 17 -2.32 1.75 -4.12
CA ILE A 17 -3.72 1.42 -3.86
C ILE A 17 -4.02 1.51 -2.37
N PHE A 18 -4.82 2.50 -1.99
CA PHE A 18 -5.28 2.73 -0.62
C PHE A 18 -6.81 2.64 -0.61
N PRO A 19 -7.38 1.48 -0.23
CA PRO A 19 -8.82 1.31 -0.23
C PRO A 19 -9.47 2.20 0.84
N ASP A 20 -10.62 2.79 0.51
CA ASP A 20 -11.42 3.52 1.47
C ASP A 20 -12.11 2.58 2.48
N LYS A 21 -12.67 3.15 3.55
CA LYS A 21 -13.42 2.41 4.57
C LYS A 21 -14.51 1.49 3.99
N PHE A 22 -15.22 1.94 2.96
CA PHE A 22 -16.28 1.15 2.32
C PHE A 22 -15.72 -0.09 1.64
N THR A 23 -14.64 0.09 0.86
CA THR A 23 -13.96 -1.01 0.17
C THR A 23 -13.35 -1.99 1.18
N ASN A 24 -12.70 -1.50 2.24
CA ASN A 24 -12.16 -2.35 3.30
C ASN A 24 -13.26 -3.19 3.97
N ASN A 25 -14.39 -2.57 4.34
CA ASN A 25 -15.54 -3.26 4.93
C ASN A 25 -16.08 -4.35 4.01
N TYR A 26 -16.19 -4.05 2.72
CA TYR A 26 -16.66 -5.01 1.72
C TYR A 26 -15.71 -6.20 1.55
N VAL A 27 -14.40 -5.95 1.48
CA VAL A 27 -13.38 -6.98 1.35
C VAL A 27 -13.34 -7.87 2.60
N ILE A 28 -13.33 -7.29 3.80
CA ILE A 28 -13.37 -8.03 5.07
C ILE A 28 -14.63 -8.91 5.13
N SER A 29 -15.80 -8.34 4.84
CA SER A 29 -17.07 -9.08 4.84
C SER A 29 -17.05 -10.27 3.87
N THR A 30 -16.47 -10.08 2.69
CA THR A 30 -16.37 -11.13 1.68
C THR A 30 -15.46 -12.27 2.13
N PHE A 31 -14.30 -11.95 2.73
CA PHE A 31 -13.40 -12.97 3.26
C PHE A 31 -14.00 -13.74 4.43
N LEU A 32 -14.67 -13.05 5.36
CA LEU A 32 -15.39 -13.68 6.46
C LEU A 32 -16.48 -14.66 5.97
N LYS A 33 -17.28 -14.27 4.98
CA LYS A 33 -18.32 -15.13 4.39
C LYS A 33 -17.75 -16.37 3.70
N ASN A 34 -16.53 -16.26 3.16
CA ASN A 34 -15.83 -17.37 2.51
C ASN A 34 -15.02 -18.24 3.51
N GLY A 35 -15.05 -17.93 4.81
CA GLY A 35 -14.26 -18.63 5.82
C GLY A 35 -12.76 -18.37 5.76
N ASN A 36 -12.34 -17.31 5.05
CA ASN A 36 -10.95 -16.90 4.94
C ASN A 36 -10.64 -15.85 6.02
N HIS A 37 -10.40 -16.32 7.24
CA HIS A 37 -10.19 -15.46 8.41
C HIS A 37 -8.82 -14.78 8.38
N ARG A 38 -7.80 -15.44 7.84
CA ARG A 38 -6.45 -14.89 7.68
C ARG A 38 -6.48 -13.62 6.84
N ASP A 39 -7.06 -13.69 5.64
CA ASP A 39 -7.01 -12.55 4.73
C ASP A 39 -7.97 -11.44 5.17
N ALA A 40 -9.06 -11.77 5.87
CA ALA A 40 -9.89 -10.79 6.56
C ALA A 40 -9.09 -10.02 7.64
N ALA A 41 -8.33 -10.73 8.48
CA ALA A 41 -7.49 -10.12 9.51
C ALA A 41 -6.36 -9.29 8.89
N LYS A 42 -5.76 -9.75 7.78
CA LYS A 42 -4.76 -8.98 7.03
C LYS A 42 -5.31 -7.64 6.57
N VAL A 43 -6.51 -7.58 5.98
CA VAL A 43 -7.09 -6.29 5.57
C VAL A 43 -7.33 -5.37 6.76
N ALA A 44 -7.76 -5.90 7.92
CA ALA A 44 -7.89 -5.11 9.15
C ALA A 44 -6.54 -4.57 9.67
N ILE A 45 -5.46 -5.37 9.55
CA ILE A 45 -4.10 -4.93 9.87
C ILE A 45 -3.68 -3.79 8.93
N GLU A 46 -4.00 -3.86 7.64
CA GLU A 46 -3.66 -2.80 6.69
C GLU A 46 -4.40 -1.50 6.98
N MET A 47 -5.63 -1.57 7.51
CA MET A 47 -6.33 -0.39 8.04
C MET A 47 -5.58 0.21 9.25
N MET A 48 -5.12 -0.64 10.18
CA MET A 48 -4.30 -0.22 11.32
C MET A 48 -2.96 0.41 10.87
N LEU A 49 -2.29 -0.15 9.87
CA LEU A 49 -1.07 0.41 9.28
C LEU A 49 -1.30 1.69 8.47
N GLN A 50 -2.55 2.09 8.23
CA GLN A 50 -2.91 3.40 7.69
C GLN A 50 -3.39 4.36 8.78
N GLU A 51 -3.41 3.90 10.03
CA GLU A 51 -3.99 4.59 11.18
C GLU A 51 -5.46 4.98 10.99
N ASP A 52 -6.18 4.27 10.12
CA ASP A 52 -7.58 4.51 9.82
C ASP A 52 -8.47 3.45 10.50
N THR A 53 -9.11 3.84 11.59
CA THR A 53 -10.10 2.97 12.28
C THR A 53 -11.48 2.99 11.61
N GLY A 54 -11.67 3.78 10.54
CA GLY A 54 -12.91 3.89 9.80
C GLY A 54 -14.08 4.39 10.65
N ASN A 55 -15.23 3.76 10.49
CA ASN A 55 -16.44 4.03 11.26
C ASN A 55 -16.77 2.87 12.23
N ALA A 56 -17.88 2.97 12.97
CA ALA A 56 -18.29 1.91 13.90
C ALA A 56 -18.42 0.53 13.23
N LEU A 57 -18.91 0.49 11.98
CA LEU A 57 -19.02 -0.74 11.18
C LEU A 57 -17.65 -1.34 10.90
N SER A 58 -16.69 -0.53 10.43
CA SER A 58 -15.30 -0.93 10.21
C SER A 58 -14.67 -1.51 11.47
N ARG A 59 -14.91 -0.89 12.62
CA ARG A 59 -14.37 -1.38 13.90
C ARG A 59 -14.93 -2.75 14.27
N ILE A 60 -16.24 -2.93 14.17
CA ILE A 60 -16.89 -4.22 14.46
C ILE A 60 -16.34 -5.30 13.52
N LEU A 61 -16.23 -5.02 12.21
CA LEU A 61 -15.70 -5.96 11.23
C LEU A 61 -14.22 -6.30 11.47
N ALA A 62 -13.38 -5.31 11.78
CA ALA A 62 -11.96 -5.50 12.04
C ALA A 62 -11.75 -6.37 13.30
N ILE A 63 -12.44 -6.05 14.39
CA ILE A 63 -12.40 -6.84 15.64
C ILE A 63 -12.89 -8.26 15.38
N HIS A 64 -14.00 -8.42 14.65
CA HIS A 64 -14.53 -9.72 14.31
C HIS A 64 -13.58 -10.54 13.43
N ALA A 65 -12.89 -9.91 12.47
CA ALA A 65 -11.88 -10.57 11.63
C ALA A 65 -10.70 -11.08 12.45
N CYS A 66 -10.15 -10.25 13.33
CA CYS A 66 -9.09 -10.66 14.25
C CYS A 66 -9.56 -11.77 15.19
N HIS A 67 -10.77 -11.68 15.74
CA HIS A 67 -11.36 -12.72 16.60
C HIS A 67 -11.50 -14.06 15.90
N MET A 68 -12.06 -14.06 14.69
CA MET A 68 -12.25 -15.30 13.93
C MET A 68 -10.92 -15.93 13.59
N TYR A 69 -9.89 -15.14 13.26
CA TYR A 69 -8.55 -15.66 13.04
C TYR A 69 -7.89 -16.23 14.30
N LEU A 70 -8.05 -15.58 15.46
CA LEU A 70 -7.53 -16.09 16.74
C LEU A 70 -8.18 -17.41 17.16
N ARG A 71 -9.44 -17.66 16.77
CA ARG A 71 -10.16 -18.92 17.01
C ARG A 71 -9.84 -19.98 15.96
N GLU A 72 -9.84 -19.57 14.69
CA GLU A 72 -9.63 -20.43 13.54
C GLU A 72 -8.60 -19.80 12.60
N GLN A 73 -7.34 -20.24 12.74
CA GLN A 73 -6.24 -19.80 11.89
C GLN A 73 -6.38 -20.43 10.50
N LYS A 74 -7.30 -19.91 9.68
CA LYS A 74 -7.55 -20.42 8.33
C LYS A 74 -7.56 -19.30 7.30
N PRO A 75 -7.00 -19.52 6.10
CA PRO A 75 -6.08 -20.61 5.74
C PRO A 75 -4.70 -20.46 6.43
N GLU A 76 -4.06 -21.59 6.74
CA GLU A 76 -2.62 -21.62 7.09
C GLU A 76 -1.78 -21.98 5.85
N PRO A 77 -0.50 -21.55 5.79
CA PRO A 77 0.21 -20.74 6.79
C PRO A 77 -0.12 -19.24 6.69
N TRP A 78 0.28 -18.47 7.70
CA TRP A 78 0.34 -17.01 7.57
C TRP A 78 1.43 -16.64 6.57
N ASP A 79 1.05 -16.21 5.36
CA ASP A 79 2.03 -15.73 4.39
C ASP A 79 2.64 -14.44 4.95
N THR A 80 3.89 -14.52 5.43
CA THR A 80 4.66 -13.36 5.87
C THR A 80 4.87 -12.43 4.67
N ASN A 81 4.86 -11.13 4.92
CA ASN A 81 5.24 -10.19 3.87
C ASN A 81 6.67 -10.55 3.45
N PRO A 82 6.93 -10.80 2.15
CA PRO A 82 8.27 -11.06 1.71
C PRO A 82 9.12 -9.85 2.09
N PRO A 83 10.33 -10.05 2.66
CA PRO A 83 11.25 -8.94 2.83
C PRO A 83 11.44 -8.27 1.47
N PRO A 84 11.66 -6.94 1.42
CA PRO A 84 11.90 -6.24 0.16
C PRO A 84 12.95 -7.02 -0.63
N ALA A 85 12.58 -7.41 -1.87
CA ALA A 85 13.48 -8.14 -2.74
C ALA A 85 14.72 -7.26 -2.98
N LEU A 86 15.90 -7.82 -2.75
CA LEU A 86 17.13 -7.23 -3.28
C LEU A 86 17.07 -7.50 -4.78
N ASP A 87 16.96 -6.45 -5.59
CA ASP A 87 16.99 -6.57 -7.04
C ASP A 87 18.36 -7.12 -7.45
N GLU A 88 18.42 -8.43 -7.72
CA GLU A 88 19.53 -9.09 -8.40
C GLU A 88 19.25 -9.02 -9.91
N ASP A 89 19.38 -7.84 -10.51
CA ASP A 89 19.61 -7.76 -11.95
C ASP A 89 20.79 -6.83 -12.23
N ASP A 90 21.78 -7.49 -12.80
CA ASP A 90 23.08 -7.07 -13.30
C ASP A 90 22.87 -6.36 -14.64
N ASP A 91 23.19 -5.06 -14.67
CA ASP A 91 23.76 -4.35 -15.83
C ASP A 91 24.20 -2.96 -15.29
N GLU A 92 25.51 -2.75 -15.26
CA GLU A 92 26.28 -1.63 -14.67
C GLU A 92 25.62 -0.23 -14.67
N GLU A 93 24.76 0.03 -13.68
CA GLU A 93 24.55 1.38 -13.16
C GLU A 93 25.51 1.61 -11.99
N VAL A 94 26.39 2.61 -12.11
CA VAL A 94 27.26 3.03 -10.99
C VAL A 94 26.38 3.69 -9.93
N TYR A 95 25.79 2.88 -9.06
CA TYR A 95 25.11 3.37 -7.88
C TYR A 95 26.14 4.06 -6.98
N VAL A 96 26.04 5.38 -6.83
CA VAL A 96 26.62 6.04 -5.66
C VAL A 96 25.91 5.44 -4.46
N ARG A 97 26.61 4.60 -3.70
CA ARG A 97 26.06 4.02 -2.46
C ARG A 97 25.77 5.16 -1.50
N VAL A 98 24.53 5.64 -1.52
CA VAL A 98 23.99 6.46 -0.44
C VAL A 98 24.06 5.56 0.79
N PRO A 99 24.75 5.95 1.87
CA PRO A 99 24.75 5.18 3.10
C PRO A 99 23.29 4.94 3.48
N THR A 100 22.89 3.67 3.54
CA THR A 100 21.52 3.32 3.94
C THR A 100 21.28 3.98 5.29
N ILE A 101 20.30 4.87 5.36
CA ILE A 101 19.83 5.38 6.64
C ILE A 101 19.19 4.18 7.31
N VAL A 102 19.97 3.45 8.11
CA VAL A 102 19.45 2.42 8.98
C VAL A 102 18.55 3.16 9.95
N ASN A 103 17.25 2.94 9.88
CA ASN A 103 16.33 3.53 10.84
C ASN A 103 16.77 3.05 12.23
N PRO A 104 17.33 3.91 13.09
CA PRO A 104 17.85 3.49 14.38
C PRO A 104 16.73 3.30 15.41
N PHE A 105 15.49 3.64 15.05
CA PHE A 105 14.33 3.61 15.92
C PHE A 105 13.31 2.61 15.39
N PHE A 106 13.02 1.60 16.21
CA PHE A 106 11.90 0.70 15.97
C PHE A 106 10.61 1.47 16.22
N ASP A 107 9.90 1.83 15.15
CA ASP A 107 8.74 2.74 15.21
C ASP A 107 7.42 2.02 15.49
N ASP A 108 7.49 0.70 15.71
CA ASP A 108 6.35 -0.14 16.03
C ASP A 108 5.26 -0.12 14.93
N HIS A 109 5.57 0.41 13.74
CA HIS A 109 4.62 0.65 12.65
C HIS A 109 4.99 -0.14 11.40
N PHE A 110 6.17 0.05 10.83
CA PHE A 110 6.61 -0.67 9.63
C PHE A 110 7.50 -1.89 9.94
N ASP A 111 8.06 -1.94 11.15
CA ASP A 111 8.99 -2.99 11.56
C ASP A 111 8.29 -4.28 12.06
N LEU A 112 6.96 -4.28 12.16
CA LEU A 112 6.18 -5.41 12.69
C LEU A 112 5.93 -6.49 11.62
N ASN A 113 6.58 -7.64 11.82
CA ASN A 113 6.39 -8.83 10.96
C ASN A 113 5.72 -10.01 11.66
N ASP A 114 5.71 -10.05 13.00
CA ASP A 114 5.06 -11.11 13.77
C ASP A 114 3.53 -10.99 13.66
N PRO A 115 2.81 -12.04 13.18
CA PRO A 115 1.35 -12.03 13.11
C PRO A 115 0.68 -11.67 14.42
N ASN A 116 1.22 -12.14 15.55
CA ASN A 116 0.64 -11.85 16.87
C ASN A 116 0.78 -10.38 17.22
N HIS A 117 1.92 -9.76 16.92
CA HIS A 117 2.12 -8.33 17.14
C HIS A 117 1.18 -7.48 16.26
N LEU A 118 1.02 -7.86 14.98
CA LEU A 118 0.14 -7.16 14.05
C LEU A 118 -1.32 -7.24 14.50
N ILE A 119 -1.80 -8.44 14.86
CA ILE A 119 -3.17 -8.63 15.37
C ILE A 119 -3.34 -7.91 16.70
N GLY A 120 -2.36 -7.99 17.60
CA GLY A 120 -2.41 -7.35 18.89
C GLY A 120 -2.51 -5.83 18.78
N LYS A 121 -1.67 -5.22 17.94
CA LYS A 121 -1.71 -3.78 17.65
C LYS A 121 -3.04 -3.37 17.01
N THR A 122 -3.56 -4.18 16.09
CA THR A 122 -4.88 -3.97 15.47
C THR A 122 -5.98 -3.96 16.52
N LEU A 123 -6.08 -4.99 17.37
CA LEU A 123 -7.09 -5.05 18.43
C LEU A 123 -6.99 -3.86 19.40
N MET A 124 -5.77 -3.46 19.79
CA MET A 124 -5.56 -2.29 20.65
C MET A 124 -6.11 -1.02 20.00
N MET A 125 -5.71 -0.73 18.75
CA MET A 125 -6.11 0.48 18.05
C MET A 125 -7.62 0.56 17.82
N PHE A 126 -8.24 -0.55 17.42
CA PHE A 126 -9.67 -0.60 17.14
C PHE A 126 -10.56 -0.58 18.39
N CYS A 127 -10.01 -0.96 19.56
CA CYS A 127 -10.72 -0.94 20.84
C CYS A 127 -10.44 0.31 21.70
N GLU A 128 -9.44 1.11 21.34
CA GLU A 128 -9.06 2.29 22.11
C GLU A 128 -10.21 3.32 22.18
N GLY A 129 -10.42 3.88 23.37
CA GLY A 129 -11.46 4.89 23.61
C GLY A 129 -12.90 4.39 23.69
N GLN A 130 -13.16 3.07 23.62
CA GLN A 130 -14.51 2.49 23.73
C GLN A 130 -14.78 1.90 25.13
N ASP A 131 -15.80 2.38 25.85
CA ASP A 131 -16.21 1.84 27.16
C ASP A 131 -17.29 0.75 27.02
N HIS A 132 -16.93 -0.36 26.36
CA HIS A 132 -17.77 -1.56 26.26
C HIS A 132 -17.00 -2.79 26.74
N LEU A 133 -17.70 -3.80 27.28
CA LEU A 133 -17.06 -5.04 27.77
C LEU A 133 -16.24 -5.74 26.66
N LEU A 134 -16.76 -5.79 25.44
CA LEU A 134 -16.08 -6.39 24.29
C LEU A 134 -14.75 -5.69 24.00
N HIS A 135 -14.80 -4.37 23.83
CA HIS A 135 -13.63 -3.55 23.50
C HIS A 135 -12.58 -3.59 24.62
N ARG A 136 -13.00 -3.48 25.89
CA ARG A 136 -12.10 -3.63 27.05
C ARG A 136 -11.40 -4.99 27.06
N SER A 137 -12.11 -6.05 26.70
CA SER A 137 -11.58 -7.41 26.66
C SER A 137 -10.58 -7.62 25.52
N TYR A 138 -10.91 -7.18 24.29
CA TYR A 138 -9.98 -7.28 23.17
C TYR A 138 -8.81 -6.31 23.24
N TYR A 139 -8.99 -5.12 23.84
CA TYR A 139 -7.88 -4.22 24.14
C TYR A 139 -6.86 -4.93 25.03
N PHE A 140 -7.33 -5.61 26.08
CA PHE A 140 -6.48 -6.35 27.00
C PHE A 140 -5.77 -7.54 26.32
N VAL A 141 -6.49 -8.33 25.52
CA VAL A 141 -5.89 -9.39 24.68
C VAL A 141 -4.83 -8.82 23.73
N GLY A 142 -5.14 -7.67 23.10
CA GLY A 142 -4.24 -6.97 22.19
C GLY A 142 -2.94 -6.55 22.85
N CYS A 143 -2.98 -6.02 24.07
CA CYS A 143 -1.77 -5.69 24.84
C CYS A 143 -0.87 -6.92 25.07
N GLY A 144 -1.46 -8.09 25.32
CA GLY A 144 -0.73 -9.33 25.52
C GLY A 144 -0.09 -9.85 24.24
N LEU A 145 -0.85 -9.87 23.14
CA LEU A 145 -0.35 -10.30 21.82
C LEU A 145 0.74 -9.37 21.28
N TYR A 146 0.61 -8.06 21.51
CA TYR A 146 1.57 -7.05 21.09
C TYR A 146 2.71 -6.82 22.09
N LYS A 147 2.72 -7.57 23.20
CA LYS A 147 3.74 -7.50 24.26
C LYS A 147 3.94 -6.08 24.83
N LYS A 148 2.88 -5.27 24.87
CA LYS A 148 2.88 -3.93 25.50
C LYS A 148 2.42 -4.05 26.95
N TRP A 149 3.30 -4.61 27.78
CA TRP A 149 3.04 -4.96 29.17
C TRP A 149 2.72 -3.74 30.05
N GLU A 150 3.38 -2.61 29.80
CA GLU A 150 3.18 -1.36 30.51
C GLU A 150 1.76 -0.82 30.27
N LYS A 151 1.29 -0.84 29.02
CA LYS A 151 -0.08 -0.45 28.66
C LYS A 151 -1.14 -1.36 29.29
N ALA A 152 -0.85 -2.66 29.37
CA ALA A 152 -1.71 -3.60 30.10
C ALA A 152 -1.79 -3.25 31.60
N LEU A 153 -0.66 -2.89 32.21
CA LEU A 153 -0.59 -2.53 33.61
C LEU A 153 -1.32 -1.22 33.91
N GLU A 154 -1.15 -0.20 33.06
CA GLU A 154 -1.89 1.06 33.14
C GLU A 154 -3.39 0.82 33.06
N PHE A 155 -3.83 0.01 32.09
CA PHE A 155 -5.23 -0.40 31.96
C PHE A 155 -5.75 -1.07 33.24
N LEU A 156 -5.02 -2.05 33.79
CA LEU A 156 -5.43 -2.70 35.03
C LEU A 156 -5.48 -1.72 36.21
N LYS A 157 -4.53 -0.79 36.34
CA LYS A 157 -4.51 0.21 37.42
C LYS A 157 -5.71 1.16 37.34
N ILE A 158 -6.10 1.60 36.15
CA ILE A 158 -7.28 2.45 35.93
C ILE A 158 -8.55 1.74 36.42
N TYR A 159 -8.70 0.46 36.07
CA TYR A 159 -9.92 -0.28 36.37
C TYR A 159 -9.94 -0.89 37.77
N SER A 160 -8.79 -1.18 38.38
CA SER A 160 -8.68 -1.63 39.77
C SER A 160 -9.15 -0.57 40.78
N GLY A 161 -9.06 0.71 40.40
CA GLY A 161 -9.60 1.82 41.20
C GLY A 161 -11.09 2.08 40.98
N SER A 162 -11.71 1.43 39.98
CA SER A 162 -13.13 1.59 39.67
C SER A 162 -13.94 0.45 40.29
N ASN A 163 -14.97 0.76 41.06
CA ASN A 163 -15.87 -0.24 41.67
C ASN A 163 -16.82 -0.90 40.64
N LYS A 164 -16.43 -0.93 39.35
CA LYS A 164 -17.24 -1.49 38.26
C LYS A 164 -17.10 -3.01 38.25
N GLU A 165 -18.21 -3.74 38.36
CA GLU A 165 -18.25 -5.18 38.10
C GLU A 165 -18.23 -5.46 36.59
N GLY A 166 -17.68 -6.59 36.17
CA GLY A 166 -17.65 -7.00 34.76
C GLY A 166 -16.81 -6.07 33.87
N ILE A 167 -15.53 -5.92 34.20
CA ILE A 167 -14.57 -5.08 33.46
C ILE A 167 -14.05 -5.80 32.22
N ILE A 168 -13.66 -7.07 32.39
CA ILE A 168 -13.02 -7.92 31.37
C ILE A 168 -13.65 -9.31 31.42
N THR A 169 -13.76 -10.00 30.27
CA THR A 169 -14.17 -11.41 30.22
C THR A 169 -13.09 -12.36 30.74
N ARG A 170 -13.49 -13.51 31.30
CA ARG A 170 -12.55 -14.56 31.73
C ARG A 170 -11.65 -15.06 30.59
N ASP A 171 -12.23 -15.28 29.42
CA ASP A 171 -11.50 -15.75 28.22
C ASP A 171 -10.35 -14.81 27.84
N ALA A 172 -10.57 -13.49 27.91
CA ALA A 172 -9.55 -12.50 27.61
C ALA A 172 -8.40 -12.54 28.62
N VAL A 173 -8.68 -12.78 29.90
CA VAL A 173 -7.65 -12.96 30.93
C VAL A 173 -6.83 -14.23 30.68
N GLU A 174 -7.47 -15.32 30.28
CA GLU A 174 -6.80 -16.58 29.96
C GLU A 174 -5.91 -16.46 28.71
N GLN A 175 -6.41 -15.82 27.65
CA GLN A 175 -5.62 -15.53 26.44
C GLN A 175 -4.41 -14.65 26.77
N PHE A 176 -4.59 -13.60 27.58
CA PHE A 176 -3.48 -12.75 28.01
C PHE A 176 -2.44 -13.52 28.82
N ARG A 177 -2.87 -14.39 29.75
CA ARG A 177 -1.96 -15.25 30.54
C ARG A 177 -1.15 -16.18 29.64
N LYS A 178 -1.78 -16.80 28.65
CA LYS A 178 -1.08 -17.65 27.67
C LYS A 178 0.01 -16.88 26.91
N SER A 179 -0.29 -15.65 26.50
CA SER A 179 0.71 -14.77 25.86
C SER A 179 1.85 -14.39 26.81
N LEU A 180 1.56 -14.16 28.09
CA LEU A 180 2.56 -13.86 29.11
C LEU A 180 3.48 -15.06 29.42
N GLU A 181 2.94 -16.28 29.43
CA GLU A 181 3.70 -17.52 29.63
C GLU A 181 4.63 -17.84 28.45
N THR A 182 4.16 -17.59 27.23
CA THR A 182 4.91 -17.87 26.00
C THR A 182 6.03 -16.86 25.73
N SER A 183 5.99 -15.69 26.37
CA SER A 183 6.98 -14.63 26.19
C SER A 183 8.26 -14.89 27.01
N GLU A 184 9.41 -14.98 26.33
CA GLU A 184 10.74 -14.88 26.94
C GLU A 184 10.96 -13.42 27.38
N LEU A 185 10.50 -13.11 28.60
CA LEU A 185 10.66 -11.79 29.23
C LEU A 185 12.07 -11.66 29.79
N ASP A 186 13.03 -11.24 28.97
CA ASP A 186 14.42 -11.06 29.40
C ASP A 186 14.67 -9.77 30.22
N ALA A 187 13.71 -8.83 30.30
CA ALA A 187 14.00 -7.47 30.79
C ALA A 187 13.14 -6.88 31.93
N SER A 188 12.11 -7.56 32.47
CA SER A 188 11.32 -6.96 33.58
C SER A 188 10.59 -7.95 34.49
N ALA A 189 11.35 -8.68 35.31
CA ALA A 189 10.78 -9.48 36.40
C ALA A 189 9.83 -8.67 37.33
N SER A 190 10.06 -7.36 37.46
CA SER A 190 9.18 -6.45 38.22
C SER A 190 7.80 -6.26 37.58
N VAL A 191 7.74 -5.95 36.27
CA VAL A 191 6.49 -5.70 35.55
C VAL A 191 5.65 -6.97 35.48
N ARG A 192 6.28 -8.13 35.26
CA ARG A 192 5.60 -9.42 35.30
C ARG A 192 4.97 -9.70 36.67
N CYS A 193 5.71 -9.50 37.75
CA CYS A 193 5.19 -9.67 39.11
C CYS A 193 4.03 -8.70 39.41
N GLU A 194 4.14 -7.43 38.99
CA GLU A 194 3.06 -6.45 39.13
C GLU A 194 1.81 -6.86 38.35
N LEU A 195 1.96 -7.29 37.09
CA LEU A 195 0.85 -7.79 36.27
C LEU A 195 0.19 -9.01 36.89
N GLU A 196 0.96 -10.00 37.33
CA GLU A 196 0.40 -11.20 37.99
C GLU A 196 -0.32 -10.84 39.29
N SER A 197 0.18 -9.87 40.05
CA SER A 197 -0.48 -9.35 41.25
C SER A 197 -1.82 -8.67 40.91
N CYS A 198 -1.84 -7.78 39.92
CA CYS A 198 -3.06 -7.12 39.44
C CYS A 198 -4.07 -8.14 38.87
N LEU A 199 -3.60 -9.14 38.14
CA LEU A 199 -4.42 -10.23 37.61
C LEU A 199 -5.04 -11.11 38.70
N LYS A 200 -4.39 -11.27 39.85
CA LYS A 200 -4.97 -11.94 41.03
C LYS A 200 -5.99 -11.05 41.73
N ALA A 201 -5.72 -9.74 41.80
CA ALA A 201 -6.60 -8.75 42.41
C ALA A 201 -7.90 -8.51 41.60
N LEU A 202 -7.90 -8.81 40.30
CA LEU A 202 -9.06 -8.69 39.41
C LEU A 202 -10.30 -9.50 39.86
N GLY A 203 -10.13 -10.56 40.68
CA GLY A 203 -11.21 -11.25 41.41
C GLY A 203 -12.61 -11.20 40.77
N ASN A 204 -13.54 -10.48 41.44
CA ASN A 204 -14.95 -10.33 41.05
C ASN A 204 -15.19 -9.36 39.88
N ALA A 205 -14.17 -8.65 39.40
CA ALA A 205 -14.27 -7.74 38.26
C ALA A 205 -14.23 -8.49 36.91
N VAL A 206 -13.98 -9.80 36.91
CA VAL A 206 -14.03 -10.67 35.73
C VAL A 206 -15.47 -11.11 35.45
N CYS A 207 -15.89 -11.01 34.20
CA CYS A 207 -17.20 -11.46 33.74
C CYS A 207 -17.09 -12.86 33.09
N ASP A 208 -18.08 -13.74 33.35
CA ASP A 208 -18.16 -15.08 32.76
C ASP A 208 -18.89 -15.13 31.41
N ARG A 209 -19.17 -13.97 30.79
CA ARG A 209 -19.71 -13.93 29.43
C ARG A 209 -18.66 -14.38 28.43
N ASP A 210 -19.09 -15.23 27.49
CA ASP A 210 -18.24 -15.73 26.41
C ASP A 210 -17.86 -14.60 25.44
N LEU A 211 -16.56 -14.51 25.14
CA LEU A 211 -16.03 -13.44 24.30
C LEU A 211 -16.51 -13.56 22.85
N HIS A 212 -16.78 -14.78 22.37
CA HIS A 212 -17.30 -15.01 21.03
C HIS A 212 -18.77 -14.63 20.90
N GLU A 213 -19.61 -14.95 21.89
CA GLU A 213 -21.00 -14.47 21.94
C GLU A 213 -21.06 -12.94 21.90
N LEU A 214 -20.17 -12.25 22.62
CA LEU A 214 -20.09 -10.79 22.57
C LEU A 214 -19.68 -10.26 21.19
N ALA A 215 -18.71 -10.92 20.53
CA ALA A 215 -18.29 -10.53 19.17
C ALA A 215 -19.42 -10.76 18.15
N MET A 216 -20.16 -11.86 18.28
CA MET A 216 -21.32 -12.16 17.44
C MET A 216 -22.48 -11.20 17.69
N ALA A 217 -22.71 -10.79 18.94
CA ALA A 217 -23.70 -9.78 19.28
C ALA A 217 -23.37 -8.42 18.66
N ALA A 218 -22.11 -7.98 18.71
CA ALA A 218 -21.67 -6.76 18.04
C ALA A 218 -21.86 -6.86 16.51
N LEU A 219 -21.57 -8.03 15.91
CA LEU A 219 -21.80 -8.24 14.47
C LEU A 219 -23.28 -8.11 14.09
N ALA A 220 -24.21 -8.49 14.99
CA ALA A 220 -25.64 -8.34 14.75
C ALA A 220 -26.12 -6.87 14.66
N GLU A 221 -25.31 -5.91 15.12
CA GLU A 221 -25.60 -4.47 15.01
C GLU A 221 -25.25 -3.90 13.63
N VAL A 222 -24.41 -4.60 12.84
CA VAL A 222 -23.91 -4.13 11.53
C VAL A 222 -25.02 -3.71 10.57
N PRO A 223 -26.12 -4.46 10.37
CA PRO A 223 -27.19 -4.06 9.43
C PRO A 223 -27.81 -2.69 9.72
N ALA A 224 -27.84 -2.27 10.99
CA ALA A 224 -28.34 -0.95 11.37
C ALA A 224 -27.39 0.19 10.98
N LEU A 225 -26.10 -0.11 10.78
CA LEU A 225 -25.05 0.85 10.45
C LEU A 225 -24.80 0.95 8.93
N GLU A 226 -25.21 -0.06 8.15
CA GLU A 226 -24.96 -0.15 6.70
C GLU A 226 -25.58 0.99 5.90
N GLN A 227 -26.79 1.44 6.28
CA GLN A 227 -27.56 2.39 5.46
C GLN A 227 -26.82 3.73 5.27
N ALA A 228 -26.17 4.22 6.33
CA ALA A 228 -25.42 5.48 6.28
C ALA A 228 -24.22 5.38 5.32
N ASP A 229 -23.51 4.26 5.33
CA ASP A 229 -22.38 3.99 4.43
C ASP A 229 -22.82 3.80 2.99
N ILE A 230 -23.93 3.08 2.76
CA ILE A 230 -24.51 2.90 1.42
C ILE A 230 -24.88 4.25 0.80
N ASP A 231 -25.49 5.14 1.58
CA ASP A 231 -25.89 6.45 1.07
C ASP A 231 -24.68 7.37 0.83
N ALA A 232 -23.66 7.32 1.69
CA ALA A 232 -22.37 7.96 1.42
C ALA A 232 -21.73 7.44 0.13
N GLN A 233 -21.72 6.12 -0.08
CA GLN A 233 -21.14 5.51 -1.28
C GLN A 233 -21.90 5.87 -2.56
N LYS A 234 -23.24 5.95 -2.51
CA LYS A 234 -24.04 6.43 -3.65
C LYS A 234 -23.69 7.86 -4.04
N ASN A 235 -23.43 8.72 -3.06
CA ASN A 235 -23.02 10.10 -3.30
C ASN A 235 -21.61 10.15 -3.90
N ASN A 236 -20.68 9.33 -3.39
CA ASN A 236 -19.34 9.19 -3.95
C ASN A 236 -19.39 8.76 -5.42
N PHE A 237 -20.22 7.79 -5.80
CA PHE A 237 -20.35 7.37 -7.20
C PHE A 237 -20.80 8.50 -8.13
N LYS A 238 -21.78 9.32 -7.70
CA LYS A 238 -22.21 10.50 -8.48
C LYS A 238 -21.08 11.51 -8.62
N HIS A 239 -20.37 11.77 -7.53
CA HIS A 239 -19.23 12.69 -7.53
C HIS A 239 -18.09 12.20 -8.44
N TRP A 240 -17.71 10.92 -8.36
CA TRP A 240 -16.67 10.35 -9.20
C TRP A 240 -17.04 10.36 -10.68
N GLN A 241 -18.32 10.17 -11.01
CA GLN A 241 -18.81 10.30 -12.37
C GLN A 241 -18.65 11.73 -12.90
N GLU A 242 -18.91 12.73 -12.06
CA GLU A 242 -18.71 14.15 -12.37
C GLU A 242 -17.23 14.45 -12.63
N VAL A 243 -16.37 14.11 -11.68
CA VAL A 243 -14.92 14.32 -11.78
C VAL A 243 -14.35 13.64 -13.03
N ARG A 244 -14.79 12.41 -13.30
CA ARG A 244 -14.37 11.67 -14.51
C ARG A 244 -14.82 12.38 -15.78
N ARG A 245 -16.06 12.90 -15.82
CA ARG A 245 -16.57 13.64 -16.98
C ARG A 245 -15.76 14.90 -17.23
N GLU A 246 -15.53 15.71 -16.20
CA GLU A 246 -14.73 16.93 -16.33
C GLU A 246 -13.29 16.64 -16.78
N ALA A 247 -12.67 15.58 -16.26
CA ALA A 247 -11.32 15.18 -16.66
C ALA A 247 -11.27 14.77 -18.14
N LEU A 248 -12.25 13.98 -18.60
CA LEU A 248 -12.37 13.57 -20.00
C LEU A 248 -12.61 14.76 -20.94
N GLU A 249 -13.46 15.69 -20.54
CA GLU A 249 -13.72 16.92 -21.31
C GLU A 249 -12.45 17.76 -21.44
N LYS A 250 -11.71 17.97 -20.34
CA LYS A 250 -10.42 18.68 -20.36
C LYS A 250 -9.40 18.00 -21.27
N GLN A 251 -9.28 16.67 -21.18
CA GLN A 251 -8.38 15.90 -22.04
C GLN A 251 -8.76 16.01 -23.52
N THR A 252 -10.06 15.94 -23.82
CA THR A 252 -10.58 16.07 -25.18
C THR A 252 -10.30 17.46 -25.75
N HIS A 253 -10.54 18.52 -24.96
CA HIS A 253 -10.25 19.89 -25.38
C HIS A 253 -8.75 20.11 -25.62
N ALA A 254 -7.88 19.57 -24.77
CA ALA A 254 -6.44 19.64 -24.96
C ALA A 254 -6.00 18.97 -26.27
N PHE A 255 -6.50 17.76 -26.52
CA PHE A 255 -6.21 17.00 -27.74
C PHE A 255 -6.70 17.71 -29.00
N LEU A 256 -7.94 18.24 -29.01
CA LEU A 256 -8.47 18.98 -30.15
C LEU A 256 -7.71 20.29 -30.40
N ARG A 257 -7.27 20.97 -29.34
CA ARG A 257 -6.43 22.17 -29.45
C ARG A 257 -5.10 21.86 -30.09
N GLU A 258 -4.47 20.75 -29.72
CA GLU A 258 -3.20 20.30 -30.30
C GLU A 258 -3.34 20.02 -31.80
N GLN A 259 -4.39 19.29 -32.20
CA GLN A 259 -4.70 19.06 -33.62
C GLN A 259 -4.95 20.36 -34.39
N ALA A 260 -5.68 21.31 -33.80
CA ALA A 260 -5.92 22.60 -34.43
C ALA A 260 -4.62 23.40 -34.63
N ILE A 261 -3.72 23.39 -33.65
CA ILE A 261 -2.40 24.03 -33.75
C ILE A 261 -1.57 23.37 -34.86
N GLU A 262 -1.58 22.05 -34.95
CA GLU A 262 -0.87 21.32 -36.00
C GLU A 262 -1.42 21.65 -37.40
N ALA A 263 -2.74 21.70 -37.56
CA ALA A 263 -3.39 22.09 -38.80
C ALA A 263 -3.05 23.54 -39.21
N ILE A 264 -3.03 24.47 -38.25
CA ILE A 264 -2.63 25.86 -38.48
C ILE A 264 -1.16 25.93 -38.90
N LYS A 265 -0.25 25.19 -38.25
CA LYS A 265 1.17 25.14 -38.62
C LYS A 265 1.36 24.60 -40.04
N ALA A 266 0.67 23.52 -40.39
CA ALA A 266 0.73 22.95 -41.73
C ALA A 266 0.24 23.95 -42.78
N LYS A 267 -0.88 24.64 -42.52
CA LYS A 267 -1.43 25.65 -43.42
C LYS A 267 -0.53 26.88 -43.53
N ASN A 268 0.07 27.35 -42.44
CA ASN A 268 1.02 28.47 -42.46
C ASN A 268 2.26 28.12 -43.29
N LYS A 269 2.77 26.88 -43.19
CA LYS A 269 3.88 26.40 -44.03
C LYS A 269 3.49 26.36 -45.50
N GLU A 270 2.28 25.91 -45.83
CA GLU A 270 1.78 25.92 -47.21
C GLU A 270 1.62 27.35 -47.75
N LEU A 271 1.08 28.26 -46.95
CA LEU A 271 0.92 29.66 -47.34
C LEU A 271 2.26 30.36 -47.54
N GLY A 272 3.24 30.13 -46.66
CA GLY A 272 4.60 30.66 -46.84
C GLY A 272 5.22 30.23 -48.17
N ARG A 273 5.10 28.94 -48.53
CA ARG A 273 5.57 28.46 -49.85
C ARG A 273 4.86 29.12 -51.03
N LYS A 274 3.56 29.41 -50.90
CA LYS A 274 2.81 30.12 -51.95
C LYS A 274 3.21 31.59 -52.03
N GLU A 275 3.47 32.22 -50.89
CA GLU A 275 3.93 33.60 -50.80
C GLU A 275 5.32 33.74 -51.45
N GLU A 276 6.28 32.88 -51.09
CA GLU A 276 7.59 32.80 -51.74
C GLU A 276 7.47 32.69 -53.27
N LEU A 277 6.57 31.83 -53.77
CA LEU A 277 6.34 31.67 -55.21
C LEU A 277 5.75 32.93 -55.86
N LEU A 278 4.83 33.61 -55.18
CA LEU A 278 4.20 34.83 -55.70
C LEU A 278 5.19 36.00 -55.74
N TYR A 279 6.02 36.14 -54.71
CA TYR A 279 7.02 37.20 -54.59
C TYR A 279 8.39 36.83 -55.18
N ALA A 280 8.52 35.65 -55.80
CA ALA A 280 9.77 35.16 -56.36
C ALA A 280 10.44 36.14 -57.34
N PHE A 281 9.65 36.87 -58.14
CA PHE A 281 10.18 37.85 -59.09
C PHE A 281 10.65 39.14 -58.43
N GLU A 282 10.07 39.50 -57.28
CA GLU A 282 10.46 40.71 -56.53
C GLU A 282 11.72 40.44 -55.68
N ASN A 283 11.88 39.20 -55.20
CA ASN A 283 13.03 38.77 -54.40
C ASN A 283 14.10 38.00 -55.20
N TRP A 284 14.06 38.07 -56.54
CA TRP A 284 14.90 37.25 -57.41
C TRP A 284 16.40 37.36 -57.10
N ASP A 285 16.90 38.58 -56.87
CA ASP A 285 18.31 38.85 -56.57
C ASP A 285 18.76 38.21 -55.24
N GLN A 286 17.87 38.13 -54.25
CA GLN A 286 18.17 37.46 -52.96
C GLN A 286 18.19 35.94 -53.13
N ILE A 287 17.23 35.40 -53.89
CA ILE A 287 17.15 33.97 -54.18
C ILE A 287 18.40 33.52 -54.97
N GLU A 288 18.88 34.32 -55.92
CA GLU A 288 20.11 34.03 -56.67
C GLU A 288 21.36 34.03 -55.78
N MET A 289 21.42 34.94 -54.80
CA MET A 289 22.50 34.97 -53.80
C MET A 289 22.47 33.72 -52.92
N GLU A 290 21.32 33.36 -52.35
CA GLU A 290 21.17 32.16 -51.51
C GLU A 290 21.46 30.88 -52.29
N LEU A 291 21.04 30.79 -53.56
CA LEU A 291 21.33 29.65 -54.43
C LEU A 291 22.84 29.49 -54.64
N SER A 292 23.56 30.60 -54.88
CA SER A 292 25.01 30.58 -55.04
C SER A 292 25.73 30.11 -53.78
N GLU A 293 25.24 30.48 -52.60
CA GLU A 293 25.78 30.03 -51.32
C GLU A 293 25.58 28.52 -51.14
N VAL A 294 24.36 28.01 -51.37
CA VAL A 294 24.06 26.57 -51.29
C VAL A 294 24.87 25.76 -52.28
N GLU A 295 25.05 26.23 -53.53
CA GLU A 295 25.88 25.56 -54.53
C GLU A 295 27.35 25.46 -54.09
N THR A 296 27.87 26.47 -53.41
CA THR A 296 29.24 26.42 -52.85
C THR A 296 29.37 25.44 -51.68
N GLU A 297 28.36 25.35 -50.82
CA GLU A 297 28.33 24.41 -49.71
C GLU A 297 28.21 22.95 -50.20
N GLU A 298 27.32 22.70 -51.18
CA GLU A 298 27.18 21.38 -51.80
C GLU A 298 28.46 20.95 -52.53
N ALA A 299 29.13 21.87 -53.25
CA ALA A 299 30.42 21.59 -53.87
C ALA A 299 31.51 21.26 -52.83
N ALA A 300 31.51 21.94 -51.68
CA ALA A 300 32.43 21.66 -50.58
C ALA A 300 32.16 20.28 -49.94
N LEU A 301 30.89 19.92 -49.73
CA LEU A 301 30.49 18.60 -49.21
C LEU A 301 30.80 17.47 -50.19
N ALA A 302 30.57 17.69 -51.49
CA ALA A 302 30.93 16.73 -52.54
C ALA A 302 32.46 16.54 -52.61
N ALA A 303 33.23 17.62 -52.53
CA ALA A 303 34.69 17.55 -52.47
C ALA A 303 35.18 16.77 -51.22
N ALA A 304 34.55 16.97 -50.06
CA ALA A 304 34.86 16.24 -48.83
C ALA A 304 34.57 14.73 -48.94
N ASN A 305 33.48 14.34 -49.61
CA ASN A 305 33.14 12.94 -49.86
C ASN A 305 34.00 12.27 -50.95
N THR A 306 34.77 13.02 -51.74
CA THR A 306 35.65 12.49 -52.79
C THR A 306 37.07 12.18 -52.28
N THR A 307 37.34 12.42 -51.00
CA THR A 307 38.56 11.94 -50.33
C THR A 307 38.41 10.44 -50.07
N GLU A 308 38.76 9.62 -51.07
CA GLU A 308 38.84 8.15 -50.93
C GLU A 308 39.83 7.81 -49.80
N GLU A 309 39.32 7.37 -48.64
CA GLU A 309 40.13 6.59 -47.72
C GLU A 309 40.47 5.27 -48.42
N GLU A 310 41.74 5.10 -48.81
CA GLU A 310 42.25 3.89 -49.44
C GLU A 310 42.00 2.69 -48.51
N TYR A 311 40.90 1.97 -48.75
CA TYR A 311 40.50 0.82 -47.96
C TYR A 311 41.56 -0.27 -48.09
N ILE A 312 42.36 -0.45 -47.04
CA ILE A 312 43.27 -1.59 -46.89
C ILE A 312 42.48 -2.71 -46.22
N PRO A 313 42.12 -3.80 -46.92
CA PRO A 313 41.38 -4.91 -46.33
C PRO A 313 42.24 -5.56 -45.23
N PRO A 314 41.68 -5.84 -44.04
CA PRO A 314 42.43 -6.51 -42.99
C PRO A 314 42.76 -7.95 -43.37
N ASP A 315 44.02 -8.36 -43.16
CA ASP A 315 44.50 -9.71 -43.44
C ASP A 315 43.76 -10.76 -42.57
N VAL A 316 42.89 -11.53 -43.21
CA VAL A 316 42.21 -12.66 -42.58
C VAL A 316 43.20 -13.83 -42.48
N GLN A 317 43.73 -14.08 -41.28
CA GLN A 317 44.47 -15.32 -41.01
C GLN A 317 43.54 -16.51 -41.22
N LYS A 318 43.74 -17.26 -42.31
CA LYS A 318 42.99 -18.49 -42.56
C LYS A 318 43.31 -19.50 -41.44
N PRO A 319 42.30 -20.06 -40.76
CA PRO A 319 42.54 -21.14 -39.81
C PRO A 319 43.12 -22.35 -40.57
N PHE A 320 44.19 -22.92 -40.02
CA PHE A 320 44.82 -24.13 -40.54
C PHE A 320 43.80 -25.27 -40.58
N VAL A 321 43.38 -25.65 -41.78
CA VAL A 321 42.68 -26.93 -42.00
C VAL A 321 43.74 -28.01 -42.18
N THR A 322 44.06 -28.70 -41.09
CA THR A 322 44.72 -30.01 -41.13
C THR A 322 43.83 -30.98 -41.92
N LYS A 323 44.28 -31.38 -43.12
CA LYS A 323 43.70 -32.54 -43.81
C LYS A 323 44.17 -33.79 -43.07
N GLU A 324 43.23 -34.54 -42.52
CA GLU A 324 43.48 -35.85 -41.91
C GLU A 324 44.13 -36.82 -42.91
N ARG A 325 45.18 -37.50 -42.44
CA ARG A 325 45.38 -38.95 -42.64
C ARG A 325 46.36 -39.51 -41.63
#